data_AF-A0A9D3Y5P3-F1
#
_entry.id   AF-A0A9D3Y5P3-F1
#
_cell.length_a   1.000
_cell.length_b   1.000
_cell.length_c   1.000
_cell.angle_alpha   90.00
_cell.angle_beta   90.00
_cell.angle_gamma   90.00
#
_symmetry.space_group_name_H-M   'P 1'
#
loop_
_entity.id
_entity.type
_entity.pdbx_description
1 polymer ?
#
loop_
_entity_poly.entity_id
_entity_poly.type
_entity_poly.pdbx_seq_one_letter_code
_entity_poly.pdbx_strand_id
1 'polypeptide(L)'
;MTVATLSTVVDVTVASLSTVCDVKVATLSTVGDVTVSFLSTVFDVTVGTLSTVCDVIVGTLSTVCDVTVATLSTVCDVTVATLSMVCDVIVATLSTVCDVTVATLSTVCDVTVATLSTVCDVTGATLSTVGDVTVATLSTVCDVIVATLSTVCDLTVATLSTVGEVTVATLSTVCDVIVATLSTVGDVTVATLSTVCDVTVSTLSTVCDVTVDTLSTVCDVTVATLSAVGDVIVATLSTLGYVTVATLSTVGDVTVANQSDF
;
A
#
# COMPACT_ATOMS: atom_id res chain seq x y z
N MET A 1 -6.64 65.92 56.26
CA MET A 1 -6.87 64.47 56.07
C MET A 1 -6.76 63.83 57.44
N THR A 2 -7.79 63.15 57.92
CA THR A 2 -7.78 62.50 59.25
C THR A 2 -7.22 61.09 59.15
N VAL A 3 -6.70 60.54 60.26
CA VAL A 3 -6.23 59.13 60.34
C VAL A 3 -7.30 58.16 59.82
N ALA A 4 -8.58 58.40 60.14
CA ALA A 4 -9.70 57.61 59.65
C ALA A 4 -9.85 57.64 58.11
N THR A 5 -9.65 58.81 57.48
CA THR A 5 -9.66 58.92 56.01
C THR A 5 -8.45 58.24 55.36
N LEU A 6 -7.30 58.15 56.03
CA LEU A 6 -6.13 57.42 55.50
C LEU A 6 -6.33 55.91 55.60
N SER A 7 -6.84 55.41 56.72
CA SER A 7 -7.16 53.97 56.90
C SER A 7 -8.13 53.47 55.83
N THR A 8 -9.20 54.22 55.60
CA THR A 8 -10.19 53.87 54.57
C THR A 8 -9.61 53.87 53.16
N VAL A 9 -8.71 54.81 52.83
CA VAL A 9 -8.00 54.80 51.54
C VAL A 9 -7.10 53.57 51.41
N VAL A 10 -6.35 53.19 52.45
CA VAL A 10 -5.53 51.98 52.46
C VAL A 10 -6.40 50.74 52.21
N ASP A 11 -7.48 50.57 52.97
CA ASP A 11 -8.36 49.40 52.84
C ASP A 11 -8.97 49.29 51.44
N VAL A 12 -9.43 50.42 50.88
CA VAL A 12 -9.98 50.48 49.52
C VAL A 12 -8.91 50.13 48.48
N THR A 13 -7.69 50.64 48.63
CA THR A 13 -6.59 50.33 47.68
C THR A 13 -6.23 48.84 47.72
N VAL A 14 -6.11 48.23 48.90
CA VAL A 14 -5.84 46.80 49.06
C VAL A 14 -6.95 45.95 48.44
N ALA A 15 -8.21 46.27 48.74
CA ALA A 15 -9.37 45.55 48.18
C ALA A 15 -9.43 45.66 46.65
N SER A 16 -9.15 46.86 46.11
CA SER A 16 -9.12 47.07 44.66
C SER A 16 -8.01 46.26 43.98
N LEU A 17 -6.83 46.19 44.60
CA LEU A 17 -5.69 45.47 44.04
C LEU A 17 -5.87 43.96 44.11
N SER A 18 -6.43 43.44 45.21
CA SER A 18 -6.85 42.04 45.32
C SER A 18 -7.79 41.66 44.18
N THR A 19 -8.82 42.49 43.95
CA THR A 19 -9.78 42.25 42.87
C THR A 19 -9.10 42.24 41.49
N VAL A 20 -8.15 43.14 41.24
CA VAL A 20 -7.39 43.18 39.98
C VAL A 20 -6.52 41.93 39.81
N CYS A 21 -5.88 41.46 40.89
CA CYS A 21 -5.10 40.22 40.89
C CYS A 21 -5.98 39.01 40.57
N ASP A 22 -7.12 38.88 41.25
CA ASP A 22 -8.08 37.79 41.06
C ASP A 22 -8.61 37.74 39.62
N VAL A 23 -9.00 38.91 39.08
CA VAL A 23 -9.49 39.02 37.70
C VAL A 23 -8.40 38.62 36.70
N LYS A 24 -7.15 39.04 36.90
CA LYS A 24 -6.05 38.67 35.99
C LYS A 24 -5.76 37.17 36.04
N VAL A 25 -5.75 36.56 37.23
CA VAL A 25 -5.58 35.12 37.41
C VAL A 25 -6.69 34.34 36.72
N ALA A 26 -7.95 34.71 36.95
CA ALA A 26 -9.11 34.06 36.33
C ALA A 26 -9.10 34.19 34.81
N THR A 27 -8.73 35.37 34.29
CA THR A 27 -8.64 35.61 32.85
C THR A 27 -7.54 34.75 32.23
N LEU A 28 -6.37 34.67 32.85
CA LEU A 28 -5.25 33.90 32.33
C LEU A 28 -5.52 32.39 32.36
N SER A 29 -6.13 31.88 33.43
CA SER A 29 -6.58 30.49 33.52
C SER A 29 -7.56 30.16 32.39
N THR A 30 -8.58 31.01 32.18
CA THR A 30 -9.55 30.81 31.11
C THR A 30 -8.89 30.80 29.73
N VAL A 31 -7.96 31.73 29.47
CA VAL A 31 -7.22 31.78 28.20
C VAL A 31 -6.34 30.55 28.01
N GLY A 32 -5.68 30.07 29.07
CA GLY A 32 -4.89 28.85 29.06
C GLY A 32 -5.72 27.63 28.67
N ASP A 33 -6.84 27.42 29.38
CA ASP A 33 -7.75 26.29 29.14
C ASP A 33 -8.33 26.30 27.71
N VAL A 34 -8.75 27.48 27.24
CA VAL A 34 -9.25 27.65 25.86
C VAL A 34 -8.15 27.31 24.85
N THR A 35 -6.92 27.77 25.07
CA THR A 35 -5.80 27.51 24.15
C THR A 35 -5.44 26.03 24.10
N VAL A 36 -5.39 25.37 25.27
CA VAL A 36 -5.12 23.93 25.38
C VAL A 36 -6.21 23.12 24.69
N SER A 37 -7.48 23.41 24.96
CA SER A 37 -8.61 22.70 24.34
C SER A 37 -8.67 22.88 22.82
N PHE A 38 -8.39 24.09 22.34
CA PHE A 38 -8.34 24.38 20.91
C PHE A 38 -7.22 23.58 20.24
N LEU A 39 -6.02 23.59 20.84
CA LEU A 39 -4.87 22.90 20.28
C LEU A 39 -5.07 21.37 20.27
N SER A 40 -5.62 20.81 21.35
CA SER A 40 -6.01 19.39 21.41
C SER A 40 -6.99 19.03 20.28
N THR A 41 -8.03 19.84 20.07
CA THR A 41 -8.99 19.61 18.99
C THR A 41 -8.33 19.65 17.61
N VAL A 42 -7.43 20.61 17.37
CA VAL A 42 -6.69 20.72 16.09
C VAL A 42 -5.81 19.51 15.88
N PHE A 43 -5.14 19.03 16.92
CA PHE A 43 -4.30 17.85 16.85
C PHE A 43 -5.11 16.58 16.56
N ASP A 44 -6.23 16.37 17.26
CA ASP A 44 -7.12 15.23 17.01
C ASP A 44 -7.61 15.19 15.56
N VAL A 45 -8.02 16.35 15.03
CA VAL A 45 -8.44 16.47 13.62
C VAL A 45 -7.27 16.15 12.68
N THR A 46 -6.06 16.63 12.99
CA THR A 46 -4.88 16.40 12.15
C THR A 46 -4.47 14.93 12.14
N VAL A 47 -4.46 14.27 13.30
CA VAL A 47 -4.15 12.84 13.43
C VAL A 47 -5.22 11.99 12.74
N GLY A 48 -6.49 12.29 12.96
CA GLY A 48 -7.61 11.56 12.33
C GLY A 48 -7.64 11.71 10.81
N THR A 49 -7.37 12.92 10.29
CA THR A 49 -7.27 13.13 8.83
C THR A 49 -6.08 12.39 8.23
N LEU A 50 -4.92 12.39 8.89
CA LEU A 50 -3.76 11.64 8.42
C LEU A 50 -4.01 10.12 8.40
N SER A 51 -4.63 9.58 9.45
CA SER A 51 -5.03 8.17 9.51
C SER A 51 -5.96 7.81 8.35
N THR A 52 -6.97 8.64 8.08
CA THR A 52 -7.91 8.41 6.96
C THR A 52 -7.19 8.44 5.61
N VAL A 53 -6.27 9.38 5.40
CA VAL A 53 -5.47 9.45 4.16
C VAL A 53 -4.61 8.19 4.00
N CYS A 54 -3.99 7.74 5.08
CA CYS A 54 -3.21 6.51 5.10
C CYS A 54 -4.05 5.28 4.69
N ASP A 55 -5.22 5.09 5.29
CA ASP A 55 -6.13 3.98 4.97
C ASP A 55 -6.54 3.98 3.50
N VAL A 56 -6.87 5.16 2.95
CA VAL A 56 -7.23 5.32 1.54
C VAL A 56 -6.07 4.94 0.61
N ILE A 57 -4.85 5.37 0.92
CA ILE A 57 -3.68 5.05 0.09
C ILE A 57 -3.39 3.54 0.12
N VAL A 58 -3.39 2.93 1.30
CA VAL A 58 -3.14 1.50 1.48
C VAL A 58 -4.20 0.67 0.75
N GLY A 59 -5.48 1.00 0.92
CA GLY A 59 -6.59 0.30 0.25
C GLY A 59 -6.57 0.46 -1.28
N THR A 60 -6.23 1.66 -1.76
CA THR A 60 -6.09 1.91 -3.21
C THR A 60 -4.95 1.08 -3.80
N LEU A 61 -3.80 1.04 -3.12
CA LEU A 61 -2.63 0.27 -3.58
C LEU A 61 -2.92 -1.23 -3.60
N SER A 62 -3.55 -1.77 -2.56
CA SER A 62 -3.99 -3.17 -2.51
C SER A 62 -4.90 -3.51 -3.69
N THR A 63 -5.88 -2.66 -3.98
CA THR A 63 -6.78 -2.85 -5.13
C THR A 63 -6.02 -2.85 -6.46
N VAL A 64 -5.05 -1.96 -6.63
CA VAL A 64 -4.21 -1.90 -7.85
C VAL A 64 -3.37 -3.16 -8.00
N CYS A 65 -2.77 -3.66 -6.92
CA CYS A 65 -2.01 -4.91 -6.92
C CYS A 65 -2.89 -6.10 -7.35
N ASP A 66 -4.07 -6.24 -6.74
CA ASP A 66 -5.01 -7.33 -7.05
C ASP A 66 -5.46 -7.31 -8.51
N VAL A 67 -5.84 -6.13 -9.03
CA VAL A 67 -6.25 -5.98 -10.42
C VAL A 67 -5.10 -6.31 -11.38
N THR A 68 -3.87 -5.88 -11.07
CA THR A 68 -2.70 -6.16 -11.91
C THR A 68 -2.39 -7.66 -11.94
N VAL A 69 -2.46 -8.34 -10.79
CA VAL A 69 -2.27 -9.79 -10.68
C VAL A 69 -3.36 -10.54 -11.46
N ALA A 70 -4.63 -10.17 -11.28
CA ALA A 70 -5.75 -10.80 -11.97
C ALA A 70 -5.66 -10.66 -13.49
N THR A 71 -5.37 -9.45 -13.98
CA THR A 71 -5.22 -9.17 -15.42
C THR A 71 -4.06 -9.95 -16.04
N LEU A 72 -2.92 -10.04 -15.34
CA LEU A 72 -1.78 -10.80 -15.84
C LEU A 72 -2.06 -12.31 -15.89
N SER A 73 -2.73 -12.86 -14.87
CA SER A 73 -3.20 -14.24 -14.88
C SER A 73 -4.11 -14.52 -16.08
N THR A 74 -5.06 -13.62 -16.38
CA THR A 74 -5.94 -13.80 -17.55
C THR A 74 -5.18 -13.77 -18.88
N VAL A 75 -4.21 -12.86 -19.01
CA VAL A 75 -3.36 -12.78 -20.22
C VAL A 75 -2.54 -14.07 -20.39
N CYS A 76 -2.00 -14.59 -19.29
CA CYS A 76 -1.27 -15.84 -19.27
C CYS A 76 -2.13 -17.02 -19.73
N ASP A 77 -3.33 -17.19 -19.17
CA ASP A 77 -4.25 -18.26 -19.54
C ASP A 77 -4.61 -18.21 -21.03
N VAL A 78 -4.92 -17.01 -21.54
CA VAL A 78 -5.23 -16.82 -22.97
C VAL A 78 -4.03 -17.16 -23.85
N THR A 79 -2.82 -16.77 -23.45
CA THR A 79 -1.59 -17.05 -24.22
C THR A 79 -1.29 -18.55 -24.25
N VAL A 80 -1.45 -19.24 -23.13
CA VAL A 80 -1.29 -20.69 -23.01
C VAL A 80 -2.32 -21.44 -23.88
N ALA A 81 -3.59 -21.05 -23.79
CA ALA A 81 -4.67 -21.68 -24.56
C ALA A 81 -4.50 -21.47 -26.07
N THR A 82 -4.12 -20.26 -26.49
CA THR A 82 -3.88 -19.96 -27.91
C THR A 82 -2.69 -20.73 -28.46
N LEU A 83 -1.60 -20.85 -27.70
CA LEU A 83 -0.44 -21.64 -28.12
C LEU A 83 -0.78 -23.14 -28.25
N SER A 84 -1.53 -23.70 -27.29
CA SER A 84 -2.00 -25.08 -27.36
C SER A 84 -2.79 -25.34 -28.63
N MET A 85 -3.76 -24.46 -28.95
CA MET A 85 -4.57 -24.58 -30.16
C MET A 85 -3.71 -24.50 -31.44
N VAL A 86 -2.72 -23.62 -31.47
CA VAL A 86 -1.78 -23.51 -32.61
C VAL A 86 -1.00 -24.80 -32.79
N CYS A 87 -0.48 -25.39 -31.70
CA CYS A 87 0.22 -26.68 -31.74
C CYS A 87 -0.68 -27.79 -32.30
N ASP A 88 -1.91 -27.90 -31.81
CA ASP A 88 -2.87 -28.91 -32.26
C ASP A 88 -3.20 -28.78 -33.75
N VAL A 89 -3.42 -27.55 -34.25
CA VAL A 89 -3.70 -27.28 -35.66
C VAL A 89 -2.52 -27.67 -36.55
N ILE A 90 -1.28 -27.35 -36.14
CA ILE A 90 -0.09 -27.72 -36.91
C ILE A 90 0.06 -29.24 -36.97
N VAL A 91 -0.11 -29.94 -35.84
CA VAL A 91 -0.06 -31.40 -35.76
C VAL A 91 -1.11 -32.05 -36.67
N ALA A 92 -2.36 -31.60 -36.60
CA ALA A 92 -3.45 -32.12 -37.43
C ALA A 92 -3.21 -31.89 -38.93
N THR A 93 -2.71 -30.71 -39.29
CA THR A 93 -2.39 -30.36 -40.67
C THR A 93 -1.28 -31.25 -41.21
N LEU A 94 -0.21 -31.47 -40.43
CA LEU A 94 0.91 -32.31 -40.83
C LEU A 94 0.48 -33.78 -40.99
N SER A 95 -0.34 -34.30 -40.07
CA SER A 95 -0.92 -35.65 -40.19
C SER A 95 -1.69 -35.80 -41.50
N THR A 96 -2.55 -34.83 -41.82
CA THR A 96 -3.34 -34.86 -43.07
C THR A 96 -2.45 -34.82 -44.32
N VAL A 97 -1.41 -34.00 -44.33
CA VAL A 97 -0.43 -33.93 -45.44
C VAL A 97 0.30 -35.26 -45.60
N CYS A 98 0.68 -35.88 -44.49
CA CYS A 98 1.32 -37.18 -44.47
C CYS A 98 0.42 -38.27 -45.06
N ASP A 99 -0.82 -38.37 -44.59
CA ASP A 99 -1.80 -39.35 -45.10
C ASP A 99 -2.03 -39.21 -46.61
N VAL A 100 -2.19 -37.98 -47.10
CA VAL A 100 -2.36 -37.70 -48.53
C VAL A 100 -1.11 -38.09 -49.32
N THR A 101 0.09 -37.82 -48.80
CA THR A 101 1.35 -38.15 -49.49
C THR A 101 1.56 -39.66 -49.57
N VAL A 102 1.27 -40.40 -48.48
CA VAL A 102 1.34 -41.86 -48.43
C VAL A 102 0.33 -42.48 -49.40
N ALA A 103 -0.92 -42.01 -49.40
CA ALA A 103 -1.98 -42.53 -50.28
C ALA A 103 -1.69 -42.27 -51.77
N THR A 104 -1.21 -41.07 -52.11
CA THR A 104 -0.84 -40.73 -53.49
C THR A 104 0.33 -41.57 -53.99
N LEU A 105 1.36 -41.79 -53.15
CA LEU A 105 2.50 -42.63 -53.51
C LEU A 105 2.09 -44.10 -53.71
N SER A 106 1.24 -44.64 -52.82
CA SER A 106 0.67 -45.99 -52.99
C SER A 106 -0.06 -46.11 -54.33
N THR A 107 -0.91 -45.14 -54.67
CA THR A 107 -1.68 -45.14 -55.92
C THR A 107 -0.76 -45.11 -57.15
N VAL A 108 0.30 -44.28 -57.11
CA VAL A 108 1.30 -44.20 -58.20
C VAL A 108 2.03 -45.54 -58.35
N CYS A 109 2.40 -46.17 -57.24
CA CYS A 109 3.03 -47.48 -57.22
C CYS A 109 2.15 -48.57 -57.83
N ASP A 110 0.88 -48.65 -57.42
CA ASP A 110 -0.10 -49.61 -57.94
C ASP A 110 -0.31 -49.45 -59.44
N VAL A 111 -0.48 -48.21 -59.91
CA VAL A 111 -0.63 -47.91 -61.34
C VAL A 111 0.62 -48.34 -62.11
N THR A 112 1.82 -48.03 -61.61
CA THR A 112 3.08 -48.38 -62.27
C THR A 112 3.25 -49.88 -62.39
N VAL A 113 3.01 -50.62 -61.30
CA VAL A 113 3.04 -52.08 -61.24
C VAL A 113 2.04 -52.69 -62.23
N ALA A 114 0.80 -52.20 -62.25
CA ALA A 114 -0.23 -52.67 -63.18
C ALA A 114 0.15 -52.45 -64.64
N THR A 115 0.62 -51.24 -65.00
CA THR A 115 1.10 -50.98 -66.38
C THR A 115 2.24 -51.91 -66.77
N LEU A 116 3.22 -52.12 -65.89
CA LEU A 116 4.34 -53.00 -66.20
C LEU A 116 3.89 -54.44 -66.41
N SER A 117 3.01 -54.95 -65.54
CA SER A 117 2.39 -56.28 -65.69
C SER A 117 1.72 -56.44 -67.06
N THR A 118 0.91 -55.47 -67.48
CA THR A 118 0.23 -55.53 -68.79
C THR A 118 1.22 -55.53 -69.97
N VAL A 119 2.33 -54.81 -69.87
CA VAL A 119 3.38 -54.82 -70.91
C VAL A 119 4.06 -56.18 -70.97
N CYS A 120 4.35 -56.79 -69.82
CA CYS A 120 4.98 -58.10 -69.73
C CYS A 120 4.10 -59.20 -70.30
N ASP A 121 2.79 -59.18 -70.02
CA ASP A 121 1.80 -60.14 -70.55
C ASP A 121 1.69 -60.13 -72.08
N VAL A 122 1.89 -58.97 -72.70
CA VAL A 122 1.83 -58.81 -74.18
C VAL A 122 3.11 -59.33 -74.87
N THR A 123 4.19 -59.52 -74.12
CA THR A 123 5.50 -59.91 -74.67
C THR A 123 5.81 -61.40 -74.44
N GLY A 124 6.38 -62.09 -75.44
CA GLY A 124 6.53 -63.56 -75.45
C GLY A 124 7.29 -64.16 -74.24
N ALA A 125 7.20 -65.49 -74.10
CA ALA A 125 7.51 -66.26 -72.87
C ALA A 125 8.82 -65.89 -72.12
N THR A 126 9.94 -65.62 -72.80
CA THR A 126 11.20 -65.28 -72.14
C THR A 126 11.20 -63.86 -71.54
N LEU A 127 10.44 -62.93 -72.13
CA LEU A 127 10.30 -61.56 -71.64
C LEU A 127 9.28 -61.48 -70.49
N SER A 128 8.28 -62.38 -70.47
CA SER A 128 7.32 -62.51 -69.38
C SER A 128 8.00 -62.84 -68.04
N THR A 129 8.94 -63.80 -67.97
CA THR A 129 9.63 -64.12 -66.71
C THR A 129 10.48 -62.97 -66.16
N VAL A 130 11.19 -62.24 -67.03
CA VAL A 130 11.94 -61.05 -66.64
C VAL A 130 11.00 -59.94 -66.17
N GLY A 131 9.86 -59.81 -66.86
CA GLY A 131 8.76 -58.93 -66.50
C GLY A 131 8.21 -59.16 -65.09
N ASP A 132 7.86 -60.40 -64.79
CA ASP A 132 7.30 -60.80 -63.50
C ASP A 132 8.28 -60.51 -62.33
N VAL A 133 9.57 -60.81 -62.53
CA VAL A 133 10.61 -60.49 -61.54
C VAL A 133 10.72 -58.97 -61.35
N THR A 134 10.62 -58.20 -62.43
CA THR A 134 10.69 -56.72 -62.37
C THR A 134 9.47 -56.15 -61.63
N VAL A 135 8.27 -56.66 -61.92
CA VAL A 135 7.02 -56.30 -61.23
C VAL A 135 7.11 -56.60 -59.74
N ALA A 136 7.54 -57.82 -59.36
CA ALA A 136 7.68 -58.21 -57.96
C ALA A 136 8.70 -57.34 -57.21
N THR A 137 9.82 -57.04 -57.86
CA THR A 137 10.85 -56.16 -57.29
C THR A 137 10.33 -54.74 -57.11
N LEU A 138 9.63 -54.19 -58.10
CA LEU A 138 9.04 -52.85 -58.03
C LEU A 138 7.97 -52.74 -56.95
N SER A 139 7.09 -53.74 -56.83
CA SER A 139 6.10 -53.83 -55.75
C SER A 139 6.77 -53.78 -54.38
N THR A 140 7.83 -54.58 -54.18
CA THR A 140 8.57 -54.61 -52.91
C THR A 140 9.22 -53.26 -52.60
N VAL A 141 9.82 -52.61 -53.61
CA VAL A 141 10.42 -51.28 -53.44
C VAL A 141 9.36 -50.25 -53.08
N CYS A 142 8.21 -50.29 -53.75
CA CYS A 142 7.07 -49.42 -53.46
C CYS A 142 6.56 -49.58 -52.02
N ASP A 143 6.36 -50.82 -51.56
CA ASP A 143 5.93 -51.11 -50.19
C ASP A 143 6.93 -50.57 -49.16
N VAL A 144 8.23 -50.75 -49.40
CA VAL A 144 9.28 -50.24 -48.52
C VAL A 144 9.28 -48.71 -48.46
N ILE A 145 9.11 -48.02 -49.59
CA ILE A 145 9.09 -46.54 -49.61
C ILE A 145 7.86 -46.03 -48.86
N VAL A 146 6.67 -46.60 -49.10
CA VAL A 146 5.41 -46.23 -48.43
C VAL A 146 5.54 -46.44 -46.91
N ALA A 147 6.03 -47.61 -46.48
CA ALA A 147 6.23 -47.91 -45.06
C ALA A 147 7.25 -46.97 -44.39
N THR A 148 8.35 -46.67 -45.07
CA THR A 148 9.38 -45.75 -44.57
C THR A 148 8.81 -44.34 -44.42
N LEU A 149 8.06 -43.85 -45.42
CA LEU A 149 7.45 -42.53 -45.38
C LEU A 149 6.41 -42.42 -44.25
N SER A 150 5.55 -43.43 -44.08
CA SER A 150 4.59 -43.49 -42.97
C SER A 150 5.31 -43.38 -41.62
N THR A 151 6.39 -44.14 -41.42
CA THR A 151 7.16 -44.11 -40.17
C THR A 151 7.79 -42.75 -39.91
N VAL A 152 8.34 -42.10 -40.94
CA VAL A 152 8.92 -40.74 -40.82
C VAL A 152 7.83 -39.72 -40.47
N CYS A 153 6.66 -39.84 -41.10
CA CYS A 153 5.50 -39.00 -40.82
C CYS A 153 5.02 -39.11 -39.38
N ASP A 154 4.81 -40.34 -38.89
CA ASP A 154 4.38 -40.61 -37.52
C ASP A 154 5.38 -40.05 -36.49
N LEU A 155 6.69 -40.26 -36.73
CA LEU A 155 7.74 -39.73 -35.87
C LEU A 155 7.75 -38.19 -35.84
N THR A 156 7.54 -37.55 -36.99
CA THR A 156 7.53 -36.09 -37.10
C THR A 156 6.34 -35.50 -36.34
N VAL A 157 5.16 -36.09 -36.51
CA VAL A 157 3.93 -35.71 -35.78
C VAL A 157 4.11 -35.89 -34.27
N ALA A 158 4.61 -37.04 -33.81
CA ALA A 158 4.83 -37.30 -32.39
C ALA A 158 5.85 -36.35 -31.76
N THR A 159 6.93 -36.04 -32.50
CA THR A 159 7.96 -35.10 -32.03
C THR A 159 7.39 -33.70 -31.87
N LEU A 160 6.58 -33.24 -32.83
CA LEU A 160 6.00 -31.91 -32.80
C LEU A 160 4.94 -31.76 -31.70
N SER A 161 4.12 -32.79 -31.47
CA SER A 161 3.18 -32.84 -30.35
C SER A 161 3.92 -32.68 -29.02
N THR A 162 4.99 -33.46 -28.82
CA THR A 162 5.81 -33.39 -27.60
C THR A 162 6.42 -32.00 -27.40
N VAL A 163 6.96 -31.39 -28.47
CA VAL A 163 7.53 -30.03 -28.40
C VAL A 163 6.45 -29.00 -28.04
N GLY A 164 5.26 -29.11 -28.62
CA GLY A 164 4.11 -28.25 -28.30
C GLY A 164 3.73 -28.33 -26.83
N GLU A 165 3.54 -29.55 -26.31
CA GLU A 165 3.19 -29.80 -24.91
C GLU A 165 4.24 -29.22 -23.93
N VAL A 166 5.53 -29.47 -24.20
CA VAL A 166 6.63 -28.95 -23.36
C VAL A 166 6.65 -27.41 -23.38
N THR A 167 6.42 -26.80 -24.55
CA THR A 167 6.41 -25.34 -24.67
C THR A 167 5.24 -24.73 -23.88
N VAL A 168 4.06 -25.32 -24.00
CA VAL A 168 2.84 -24.93 -23.25
C VAL A 168 3.07 -25.05 -21.74
N ALA A 169 3.59 -26.19 -21.28
CA ALA A 169 3.86 -26.43 -19.86
C ALA A 169 4.90 -25.46 -19.28
N THR A 170 5.96 -25.18 -20.05
CA THR A 170 7.01 -24.23 -19.65
C THR A 170 6.44 -22.82 -19.52
N LEU A 171 5.62 -22.38 -20.49
CA LEU A 171 5.00 -21.06 -20.46
C LEU A 171 4.03 -20.91 -19.28
N SER A 172 3.21 -21.93 -19.00
CA SER A 172 2.33 -21.96 -17.83
C SER A 172 3.12 -21.77 -16.53
N THR A 173 4.22 -22.51 -16.37
CA THR A 173 5.07 -22.42 -15.18
C THR A 173 5.68 -21.02 -15.03
N VAL A 174 6.15 -20.41 -16.12
CA VAL A 174 6.69 -19.04 -16.11
C VAL A 174 5.62 -18.04 -15.70
N CYS A 175 4.41 -18.19 -16.24
CA CYS A 175 3.26 -17.37 -15.90
C CYS A 175 2.91 -17.43 -14.40
N ASP A 176 2.82 -18.64 -13.85
CA ASP A 176 2.54 -18.86 -12.42
C ASP A 176 3.59 -18.19 -11.53
N VAL A 177 4.87 -18.31 -11.87
CA VAL A 177 5.97 -17.70 -11.13
C VAL A 177 5.88 -16.17 -11.16
N ILE A 178 5.58 -15.56 -12.31
CA ILE A 178 5.44 -14.11 -12.43
C ILE A 178 4.27 -13.61 -11.59
N VAL A 179 3.10 -14.27 -11.69
CA VAL A 179 1.90 -13.95 -10.92
C VAL A 179 2.16 -14.02 -9.41
N ALA A 180 2.76 -15.11 -8.94
CA ALA A 180 3.09 -15.29 -7.52
C ALA A 180 4.09 -14.25 -7.01
N THR A 181 5.11 -13.93 -7.82
CA THR A 181 6.12 -12.91 -7.47
C THR A 181 5.48 -11.54 -7.34
N LEU A 182 4.61 -11.15 -8.28
CA LEU A 182 3.95 -9.86 -8.26
C LEU A 182 2.97 -9.72 -7.08
N SER A 183 2.23 -10.77 -6.76
CA SER A 183 1.37 -10.81 -5.56
C SER A 183 2.20 -10.56 -4.30
N THR A 184 3.31 -11.28 -4.14
CA THR A 184 4.19 -11.15 -2.98
C THR A 184 4.76 -9.73 -2.86
N VAL A 185 5.18 -9.13 -3.98
CA VAL A 185 5.69 -7.75 -4.01
C VAL A 185 4.59 -6.75 -3.63
N GLY A 186 3.38 -6.95 -4.13
CA GLY A 186 2.20 -6.15 -3.77
C GLY A 186 1.94 -6.18 -2.26
N ASP A 187 1.83 -7.39 -1.70
CA ASP A 187 1.56 -7.60 -0.26
C ASP A 187 2.62 -6.95 0.63
N VAL A 188 3.90 -7.13 0.31
CA VAL A 188 5.02 -6.51 1.05
C VAL A 188 4.96 -4.99 0.99
N THR A 189 4.62 -4.43 -0.17
CA THR A 189 4.52 -2.98 -0.35
C THR A 189 3.38 -2.39 0.48
N VAL A 190 2.20 -3.04 0.44
CA VAL A 190 1.02 -2.67 1.24
C VAL A 190 1.32 -2.73 2.73
N ALA A 191 1.92 -3.83 3.20
CA ALA A 191 2.28 -4.01 4.62
C ALA A 191 3.30 -2.99 5.11
N THR A 192 4.32 -2.70 4.29
CA THR A 192 5.34 -1.69 4.61
C THR A 192 4.71 -0.30 4.73
N LEU A 193 3.83 0.06 3.80
CA LEU A 193 3.17 1.36 3.82
C LEU A 193 2.22 1.51 5.02
N SER A 194 1.45 0.47 5.34
CA SER A 194 0.62 0.43 6.56
C SER A 194 1.46 0.69 7.81
N THR A 195 2.60 0.01 7.94
CA THR A 195 3.50 0.18 9.09
C THR A 195 4.05 1.60 9.18
N VAL A 196 4.46 2.20 8.05
CA VAL A 196 4.93 3.59 8.01
C VAL A 196 3.83 4.57 8.43
N CYS A 197 2.60 4.33 7.96
CA CYS A 197 1.43 5.11 8.34
C CYS A 197 1.15 5.04 9.84
N ASP A 198 1.09 3.84 10.41
CA ASP A 198 0.86 3.62 11.85
C ASP A 198 1.90 4.32 12.71
N VAL A 199 3.19 4.18 12.36
CA VAL A 199 4.30 4.83 13.05
C VAL A 199 4.19 6.36 12.96
N THR A 200 3.81 6.89 11.80
CA THR A 200 3.68 8.34 11.60
C THR A 200 2.53 8.91 12.43
N VAL A 201 1.37 8.25 12.40
CA VAL A 201 0.18 8.62 13.19
C VAL A 201 0.47 8.56 14.69
N SER A 202 1.09 7.47 15.16
CA SER A 202 1.45 7.29 16.57
C SER A 202 2.48 8.33 17.05
N THR A 203 3.51 8.60 16.24
CA THR A 203 4.52 9.62 16.57
C THR A 203 3.89 11.00 16.66
N LEU A 204 3.02 11.35 15.69
CA LEU A 204 2.32 12.63 15.72
C LEU A 204 1.43 12.75 16.95
N SER A 205 0.62 11.74 17.27
CA SER A 205 -0.21 11.72 18.49
C SER A 205 0.62 11.97 19.74
N THR A 206 1.77 11.28 19.88
CA THR A 206 2.65 11.45 21.03
C THR A 206 3.19 12.89 21.14
N VAL A 207 3.59 13.49 20.01
CA VAL A 207 4.05 14.88 19.97
C VAL A 207 2.93 15.85 20.35
N CYS A 208 1.70 15.58 19.92
CA CYS A 208 0.53 16.37 20.25
C CYS A 208 0.25 16.34 21.76
N ASP A 209 0.23 15.15 22.35
CA ASP A 209 -0.01 14.95 23.79
C ASP A 209 1.04 15.68 24.62
N VAL A 210 2.33 15.50 24.31
CA VAL A 210 3.43 16.18 25.00
C VAL A 210 3.31 17.71 24.88
N THR A 211 2.90 18.21 23.72
CA THR A 211 2.73 19.66 23.50
C THR A 211 1.58 20.21 24.35
N VAL A 212 0.45 19.50 24.40
CA VAL A 212 -0.73 19.84 25.20
C VAL A 212 -0.39 19.84 26.70
N ASP A 213 0.26 18.77 27.19
CA ASP A 213 0.66 18.64 28.60
C ASP A 213 1.64 19.73 29.03
N THR A 214 2.62 20.04 28.17
CA THR A 214 3.60 21.10 28.42
C THR A 214 2.91 22.46 28.52
N LEU A 215 1.99 22.77 27.61
CA LEU A 215 1.28 24.03 27.61
C LEU A 215 0.37 24.17 28.83
N SER A 216 -0.33 23.10 29.23
CA SER A 216 -1.13 23.06 30.45
C SER A 216 -0.26 23.36 31.68
N THR A 217 0.87 22.67 31.80
CA THR A 217 1.81 22.88 32.91
C THR A 217 2.32 24.32 32.97
N VAL A 218 2.65 24.92 31.82
CA VAL A 218 3.10 26.32 31.75
C VAL A 218 1.98 27.28 32.18
N CYS A 219 0.73 27.03 31.76
CA CYS A 219 -0.41 27.84 32.18
C CYS A 219 -0.62 27.76 33.70
N ASP A 220 -0.61 26.56 34.27
CA ASP A 220 -0.79 26.33 35.71
C ASP A 220 0.30 27.03 36.54
N VAL A 221 1.57 26.89 36.13
CA VAL A 221 2.71 27.54 36.80
C VAL A 221 2.60 29.06 36.72
N THR A 222 2.20 29.60 35.56
CA THR A 222 2.05 31.05 35.38
C THR A 222 0.92 31.61 36.24
N VAL A 223 -0.22 30.91 36.29
CA VAL A 223 -1.37 31.23 37.15
C VAL A 223 -0.97 31.21 38.63
N ALA A 224 -0.32 30.13 39.08
CA ALA A 224 0.12 30.00 40.47
C ALA A 224 1.13 31.09 40.87
N THR A 225 2.08 31.41 39.99
CA THR A 225 3.08 32.47 40.23
C THR A 225 2.42 33.83 40.34
N LEU A 226 1.47 34.15 39.45
CA LEU A 226 0.78 35.43 39.48
C LEU A 226 -0.09 35.59 40.73
N SER A 227 -0.76 34.52 41.16
CA SER A 227 -1.52 34.49 42.42
C SER A 227 -0.61 34.78 43.61
N ALA A 228 0.52 34.06 43.74
CA ALA A 228 1.46 34.25 44.85
C ALA A 228 2.06 35.66 44.87
N VAL A 229 2.40 36.23 43.71
CA VAL A 229 2.88 37.61 43.61
C VAL A 229 1.79 38.60 44.03
N GLY A 230 0.54 38.37 43.61
CA GLY A 230 -0.61 39.17 44.03
C GLY A 230 -0.78 39.19 45.56
N ASP A 231 -0.76 38.01 46.18
CA ASP A 231 -0.88 37.84 47.63
C ASP A 231 0.23 38.58 48.39
N VAL A 232 1.48 38.47 47.92
CA VAL A 232 2.63 39.18 48.53
C VAL A 232 2.45 40.70 48.44
N ILE A 233 2.01 41.22 47.29
CA ILE A 233 1.79 42.66 47.12
C ILE A 233 0.67 43.14 48.06
N VAL A 234 -0.45 42.43 48.11
CA VAL A 234 -1.60 42.71 49.00
C VAL A 234 -1.19 42.71 50.47
N ALA A 235 -0.44 41.70 50.92
CA ALA A 235 0.04 41.60 52.30
C ALA A 235 1.04 42.73 52.65
N THR A 236 1.93 43.07 51.71
CA THR A 236 2.93 44.13 51.90
C THR A 236 2.25 45.49 52.04
N LEU A 237 1.32 45.84 51.14
CA LEU A 237 0.57 47.09 51.22
C LEU A 237 -0.27 47.19 52.49
N SER A 238 -0.92 46.10 52.89
CA SER A 238 -1.69 46.04 54.14
C SER A 238 -0.82 46.34 55.36
N THR A 239 0.38 45.74 55.41
CA THR A 239 1.34 45.94 56.51
C THR A 239 1.87 47.37 56.53
N LEU A 240 2.30 47.91 55.39
CA LEU A 240 2.76 49.30 55.29
C LEU A 240 1.65 50.29 55.66
N GLY A 241 0.43 50.04 55.19
CA GLY A 241 -0.74 50.84 55.49
C GLY A 241 -1.03 50.87 56.99
N TYR A 242 -1.07 49.71 57.64
CA TYR A 242 -1.25 49.61 59.10
C TYR A 242 -0.18 50.38 59.87
N VAL A 243 1.11 50.18 59.54
CA VAL A 243 2.22 50.89 60.19
C VAL A 243 2.10 52.41 59.99
N THR A 244 1.73 52.86 58.80
CA THR A 244 1.57 54.29 58.49
C THR A 244 0.41 54.91 59.29
N VAL A 245 -0.72 54.22 59.37
CA VAL A 245 -1.88 54.67 60.17
C VAL A 245 -1.53 54.71 61.66
N ALA A 246 -0.87 53.68 62.18
CA ALA A 246 -0.46 53.61 63.57
C ALA A 246 0.54 54.70 63.96
N THR A 247 1.56 54.93 63.14
CA THR A 247 2.57 55.99 63.38
C THR A 247 1.97 57.40 63.30
N LEU A 248 1.03 57.65 62.38
CA LEU A 248 0.38 58.95 62.28
C LEU A 248 -0.60 59.20 63.44
N SER A 249 -1.22 58.14 63.97
CA SER A 249 -2.07 58.20 65.16
C SER A 249 -1.26 58.58 66.40
N THR A 250 -0.12 57.91 66.63
CA THR A 250 0.74 58.21 67.78
C THR A 250 1.36 59.60 67.71
N VAL A 251 1.80 60.05 66.53
CA VAL A 251 2.28 61.43 66.34
C VAL A 251 1.15 62.43 66.59
N GLY A 252 -0.05 62.16 66.06
CA GLY A 252 -1.24 62.98 66.28
C GLY A 252 -1.56 63.16 67.76
N ASP A 253 -1.63 62.06 68.51
CA ASP A 253 -1.90 62.06 69.95
C ASP A 253 -0.84 62.85 70.73
N VAL A 254 0.45 62.69 70.39
CA VAL A 254 1.55 63.46 71.01
C VAL A 254 1.44 64.96 70.72
N THR A 255 1.08 65.36 69.50
CA THR A 255 0.85 66.78 69.18
C THR A 255 -0.35 67.37 69.90
N VAL A 256 -1.44 66.62 70.09
CA VAL A 256 -2.61 67.07 70.84
C VAL A 256 -2.27 67.22 72.33
N ALA A 257 -1.57 66.24 72.91
CA ALA A 257 -1.13 66.28 74.30
C ALA A 257 -0.24 67.50 74.60
N ASN A 258 0.71 67.81 73.72
CA ASN A 258 1.58 68.99 73.87
C ASN A 258 0.86 70.35 73.68
N GLN A 259 -0.33 70.40 73.09
CA GLN A 259 -1.12 71.63 72.98
C GLN A 259 -2.10 71.85 74.14
N SER A 260 -2.41 70.80 74.92
CA SER A 260 -3.23 70.90 76.14
C SER A 260 -2.45 71.28 77.40
N ASP A 261 -1.10 71.28 77.34
CA ASP A 261 -0.20 71.68 78.43
C ASP A 261 0.29 73.15 78.34
N PHE A 262 -0.31 73.97 77.46
CA PHE A 262 -0.13 75.42 77.35
C PHE A 262 -1.47 76.15 77.56
#